data_AF-A0A6J4L2Y6-F1
#
_entry.id   AF-A0A6J4L2Y6-F1
#
_cell.length_a   1.000
_cell.length_b   1.000
_cell.length_c   1.000
_cell.angle_alpha   90.00
_cell.angle_beta   90.00
_cell.angle_gamma   90.00
#
_symmetry.space_group_name_H-M   'P 1'
#
loop_
_entity.id
_entity.type
_entity.pdbx_description
1 polymer ?
#
loop_
_entity_poly.entity_id
_entity_poly.type
_entity_poly.pdbx_seq_one_letter_code
_entity_poly.pdbx_strand_id
1 'polypeptide(L)'
;TEFKYLTGQEHQKTSIVYEYPQAEGDPYYPVPRPENAEIYKKYKALADATPGVSFVGRLATYKYYNMDQVVAQALTTYTQITTKPVIELVENVNGSASNLSSSNGVIETPATPSLEVAAVNGNGNGGKSATK
;
A
#
# COMPACT_ATOMS: atom_id res chain seq x y z
N THR A 1 -5.38 -26.57 -3.29
CA THR A 1 -5.18 -26.01 -4.64
C THR A 1 -4.47 -27.01 -5.53
N GLU A 2 -4.93 -27.22 -6.76
CA GLU A 2 -4.23 -28.01 -7.78
C GLU A 2 -3.60 -27.07 -8.82
N PHE A 3 -2.27 -27.11 -8.98
CA PHE A 3 -1.53 -26.04 -9.66
C PHE A 3 -1.70 -26.01 -11.18
N LYS A 4 -1.99 -27.15 -11.83
CA LYS A 4 -2.16 -27.19 -13.29
C LYS A 4 -3.31 -26.31 -13.79
N TYR A 5 -4.38 -26.17 -13.01
CA TYR A 5 -5.48 -25.28 -13.36
C TYR A 5 -5.10 -23.79 -13.25
N LEU A 6 -4.13 -23.44 -12.41
CA LEU A 6 -3.64 -22.07 -12.28
C LEU A 6 -2.67 -21.70 -13.41
N THR A 7 -1.79 -22.63 -13.80
CA THR A 7 -0.71 -22.36 -14.75
C THR A 7 -1.02 -22.74 -16.18
N GLY A 8 -2.04 -23.57 -16.42
CA GLY A 8 -2.34 -24.17 -17.72
C GLY A 8 -1.37 -25.26 -18.15
N GLN A 9 -0.53 -25.78 -17.24
CA GLN A 9 0.47 -26.79 -17.56
C GLN A 9 -0.16 -28.13 -17.97
N GLU A 10 0.25 -28.67 -19.12
CA GLU A 10 -0.06 -30.03 -19.53
C GLU A 10 1.01 -31.02 -19.06
N HIS A 11 0.59 -32.02 -18.29
CA HIS A 11 1.49 -33.04 -17.75
C HIS A 11 0.71 -34.29 -17.30
N GLN A 12 1.31 -35.47 -17.40
CA GLN A 12 0.66 -36.74 -17.02
C GLN A 12 0.35 -36.84 -15.51
N LYS A 13 1.09 -36.11 -14.68
CA LYS A 13 0.90 -36.01 -13.23
C LYS A 13 0.55 -34.59 -12.82
N THR A 14 0.02 -34.44 -11.60
CA THR A 14 -0.35 -33.15 -11.02
C THR A 14 0.23 -32.98 -9.61
N SER A 15 0.36 -31.74 -9.17
CA SER A 15 0.75 -31.37 -7.81
C SER A 15 -0.39 -30.63 -7.14
N ILE A 16 -0.69 -31.02 -5.91
CA ILE A 16 -1.79 -30.48 -5.11
C ILE A 16 -1.23 -30.04 -3.76
N VAL A 17 -1.67 -28.87 -3.28
CA VAL A 17 -1.40 -28.38 -1.93
C VAL A 17 -2.70 -28.34 -1.11
N TYR A 18 -2.60 -28.71 0.15
CA TYR A 18 -3.63 -28.53 1.16
C TYR A 18 -3.16 -27.46 2.14
N GLU A 19 -4.03 -26.52 2.48
CA GLU A 19 -3.71 -25.40 3.34
C GLU A 19 -4.49 -25.54 4.65
N TYR A 20 -3.78 -25.42 5.77
CA TYR A 20 -4.33 -25.56 7.12
C TYR A 20 -4.04 -24.29 7.90
N PRO A 21 -5.05 -23.62 8.51
CA PRO A 21 -4.83 -22.44 9.32
C PRO A 21 -4.01 -22.81 10.57
N GLN A 22 -3.03 -21.98 10.91
CA GLN A 22 -2.19 -22.12 12.10
C GLN A 22 -2.11 -20.78 12.82
N ALA A 23 -2.07 -20.82 14.16
CA ALA A 23 -1.89 -19.62 14.99
C ALA A 23 -0.42 -19.18 15.06
N GLU A 24 0.51 -20.12 14.89
CA GLU A 24 1.95 -19.91 14.96
C GLU A 24 2.60 -20.29 13.62
N GLY A 25 3.80 -19.74 13.36
CA GLY A 25 4.57 -19.94 12.13
C GLY A 25 4.82 -18.63 11.39
N ASP A 26 5.16 -18.74 10.10
CA ASP A 26 5.43 -17.58 9.26
C ASP A 26 4.19 -16.68 9.10
N PRO A 27 4.33 -15.35 9.21
CA PRO A 27 3.19 -14.45 9.13
C PRO A 27 2.73 -14.25 7.67
N TYR A 28 1.57 -14.81 7.32
CA TYR A 28 0.98 -14.65 5.98
C TYR A 28 -0.11 -13.57 5.92
N TYR A 29 -0.97 -13.47 6.94
CA TYR A 29 -2.17 -12.63 6.92
C TYR A 29 -2.24 -11.73 8.16
N PRO A 30 -2.48 -10.41 8.02
CA PRO A 30 -2.88 -9.59 9.15
C PRO A 30 -4.30 -9.97 9.60
N VAL A 31 -4.62 -9.70 10.86
CA VAL A 31 -5.93 -9.99 11.44
C VAL A 31 -6.61 -8.65 11.77
N PRO A 32 -7.45 -8.09 10.89
CA PRO A 32 -8.02 -6.76 11.07
C PRO A 32 -9.02 -6.75 12.23
N ARG A 33 -8.56 -6.27 13.38
CA ARG A 33 -9.37 -6.08 14.58
C ARG A 33 -8.95 -4.77 15.27
N PRO A 34 -9.87 -4.08 15.97
CA PRO A 34 -9.56 -2.82 16.64
C PRO A 34 -8.32 -2.91 17.54
N GLU A 35 -8.22 -3.96 18.35
CA GLU A 35 -7.09 -4.18 19.26
C GLU A 35 -5.74 -4.30 18.53
N ASN A 36 -5.72 -4.95 17.36
CA ASN A 36 -4.52 -5.10 16.54
C ASN A 36 -4.17 -3.79 15.81
N ALA A 37 -5.17 -3.01 15.41
CA ALA A 37 -4.96 -1.69 14.81
C ALA A 37 -4.33 -0.72 15.81
N GLU A 38 -4.74 -0.76 17.08
CA GLU A 38 -4.13 0.06 18.14
C GLU A 38 -2.67 -0.32 18.41
N ILE A 39 -2.32 -1.61 18.34
CA ILE A 39 -0.93 -2.07 18.41
C ILE A 39 -0.14 -1.58 17.19
N TYR A 40 -0.68 -1.77 15.98
CA TYR A 40 -0.04 -1.31 14.75
C TYR A 40 0.22 0.21 14.77
N LYS A 41 -0.70 1.02 15.30
CA LYS A 41 -0.54 2.47 15.40
C LYS A 41 0.71 2.87 16.19
N LYS A 42 1.04 2.14 17.27
CA LYS A 42 2.26 2.37 18.05
C LYS A 42 3.51 2.08 17.22
N TYR A 43 3.55 0.95 16.52
CA TYR A 43 4.67 0.61 15.64
C TYR A 43 4.79 1.53 14.43
N LYS A 44 3.65 1.99 13.89
CA LYS A 44 3.63 2.95 12.80
C LYS A 44 4.30 4.26 13.22
N ALA A 45 4.00 4.76 14.42
CA ALA A 45 4.64 5.98 14.92
C ALA A 45 6.17 5.83 15.04
N LEU A 46 6.66 4.66 15.47
CA LEU A 46 8.09 4.37 15.52
C LEU A 46 8.70 4.27 14.11
N ALA A 47 8.00 3.61 13.18
CA ALA A 47 8.41 3.47 11.80
C ALA A 47 8.54 4.85 11.11
N ASP A 48 7.54 5.72 11.29
CA ASP A 48 7.52 7.08 10.72
C ASP A 48 8.66 7.94 11.29
N ALA A 49 9.08 7.69 12.54
CA ALA A 49 10.18 8.40 13.19
C ALA A 49 11.57 7.84 12.88
N THR A 50 11.68 6.71 12.16
CA THR A 50 12.96 6.05 11.87
C THR A 50 13.62 6.68 10.63
N PRO A 51 14.74 7.42 10.76
CA PRO A 51 15.35 8.09 9.64
C PRO A 51 16.02 7.11 8.67
N GLY A 52 15.95 7.40 7.38
CA GLY A 52 16.61 6.62 6.33
C GLY A 52 16.00 5.24 6.06
N VAL A 53 14.85 4.92 6.65
CA VAL A 53 14.15 3.63 6.46
C VAL A 53 12.75 3.89 5.94
N SER A 54 12.32 3.12 4.94
CA SER A 54 10.95 3.16 4.40
C SER A 54 10.30 1.78 4.54
N PHE A 55 9.15 1.72 5.21
CA PHE A 55 8.42 0.48 5.47
C PHE A 55 7.31 0.30 4.45
N VAL A 56 7.40 -0.75 3.63
CA VAL A 56 6.51 -0.99 2.48
C VAL A 56 6.06 -2.45 2.43
N GLY A 57 4.85 -2.70 1.93
CA GLY A 57 4.32 -4.03 1.71
C GLY A 57 3.40 -4.53 2.83
N ARG A 58 2.88 -5.74 2.61
CA ARG A 58 1.81 -6.37 3.42
C ARG A 58 2.16 -6.42 4.91
N LEU A 59 3.34 -6.95 5.23
CA LEU A 59 3.79 -7.17 6.60
C LEU A 59 4.24 -5.87 7.26
N ALA A 60 5.03 -5.05 6.56
CA ALA A 60 5.56 -3.81 7.10
C ALA A 60 4.48 -2.76 7.40
N THR A 61 3.37 -2.80 6.66
CA THR A 61 2.25 -1.86 6.84
C THR A 61 1.00 -2.48 7.48
N TYR A 62 1.09 -3.74 7.93
CA TYR A 62 0.01 -4.49 8.57
C TYR A 62 -1.35 -4.38 7.85
N LYS A 63 -1.32 -4.59 6.52
CA LYS A 63 -2.50 -4.44 5.66
C LYS A 63 -2.74 -5.68 4.83
N TYR A 64 -4.01 -5.99 4.60
CA TYR A 64 -4.37 -7.06 3.68
C TYR A 64 -4.25 -6.52 2.26
N TYR A 65 -3.18 -6.88 1.57
CA TYR A 65 -2.95 -6.52 0.18
C TYR A 65 -2.84 -7.72 -0.74
N ASN A 66 -3.37 -7.55 -1.95
CA ASN A 66 -3.06 -8.38 -3.11
C ASN A 66 -1.73 -7.95 -3.75
N MET A 67 -1.21 -8.75 -4.69
CA MET A 67 0.10 -8.51 -5.31
C MET A 67 0.17 -7.17 -6.05
N ASP A 68 -0.86 -6.81 -6.81
CA ASP A 68 -0.96 -5.56 -7.57
C ASP A 68 -0.90 -4.32 -6.67
N GLN A 69 -1.58 -4.38 -5.52
CA GLN A 69 -1.58 -3.30 -4.54
C GLN A 69 -0.20 -3.08 -3.92
N VAL A 70 0.54 -4.16 -3.64
CA VAL A 70 1.92 -4.07 -3.15
C VAL A 70 2.85 -3.48 -4.22
N VAL A 71 2.71 -3.90 -5.48
CA VAL A 71 3.48 -3.34 -6.59
C VAL A 71 3.21 -1.84 -6.75
N ALA A 72 1.95 -1.43 -6.76
CA ALA A 72 1.57 -0.03 -6.86
C ALA A 72 2.12 0.80 -5.67
N GLN A 73 2.05 0.26 -4.46
CA GLN A 73 2.61 0.88 -3.26
C GLN A 73 4.13 1.08 -3.41
N ALA A 74 4.86 0.05 -3.84
CA ALA A 74 6.31 0.10 -3.99
C ALA A 74 6.74 1.14 -5.04
N LEU A 75 6.07 1.19 -6.19
CA LEU A 75 6.36 2.18 -7.23
C LEU A 75 6.08 3.60 -6.74
N THR A 76 4.97 3.80 -6.03
CA THR A 76 4.62 5.09 -5.43
C THR A 76 5.68 5.54 -4.42
N THR A 77 6.12 4.65 -3.53
CA THR A 77 7.16 4.93 -2.56
C THR A 77 8.51 5.23 -3.24
N TYR A 78 8.87 4.49 -4.29
CA TYR A 78 10.08 4.75 -5.06
C TYR A 78 10.09 6.15 -5.68
N THR A 79 8.98 6.56 -6.30
CA THR A 79 8.83 7.93 -6.83
C THR A 79 9.01 8.95 -5.71
N GLN A 80 8.34 8.80 -4.56
CA GLN A 80 8.48 9.73 -3.44
C GLN A 80 9.93 9.86 -2.93
N ILE A 81 10.68 8.76 -2.88
CA ILE A 81 12.08 8.76 -2.44
C ILE A 81 12.98 9.45 -3.46
N THR A 82 12.77 9.20 -4.75
CA THR A 82 13.64 9.71 -5.83
C THR A 82 13.30 11.13 -6.27
N THR A 83 12.06 11.59 -6.11
CA THR A 83 11.65 12.97 -6.44
C THR A 83 11.80 13.93 -5.27
N LYS A 84 11.85 13.44 -4.03
CA LYS A 84 12.15 14.24 -2.84
C LYS A 84 13.38 15.14 -2.98
N PRO A 85 14.55 14.66 -3.47
CA PRO A 85 15.72 15.52 -3.62
C PRO A 85 15.49 16.68 -4.60
N VAL A 86 14.59 16.55 -5.58
CA VAL A 86 14.30 17.63 -6.55
C VAL A 86 13.40 18.71 -5.92
N ILE A 87 12.38 18.31 -5.16
CA ILE A 87 11.43 19.27 -4.56
C ILE A 87 12.08 20.05 -3.41
N GLU A 88 12.87 19.40 -2.57
CA GLU A 88 13.58 20.06 -1.47
C GLU A 88 14.63 21.05 -2.01
N LEU A 89 15.24 20.78 -3.17
CA LEU A 89 16.11 21.74 -3.86
C LEU A 89 15.32 22.91 -4.48
N VAL A 90 14.16 22.67 -5.08
CA VAL A 90 13.34 23.73 -5.71
C VAL A 90 12.70 24.66 -4.67
N GLU A 91 12.26 24.13 -3.53
CA GLU A 91 11.75 24.95 -2.42
C GLU A 91 12.86 25.82 -1.81
N ASN A 92 14.08 25.30 -1.67
CA ASN A 92 15.23 26.08 -1.18
C ASN A 92 15.69 27.17 -2.16
N VAL A 93 15.56 26.94 -3.47
CA VAL A 93 15.83 27.95 -4.51
C VAL A 93 14.75 29.04 -4.52
N ASN A 94 13.48 28.67 -4.42
CA ASN A 94 12.36 29.62 -4.43
C ASN A 94 12.22 30.40 -3.10
N GLY A 95 12.60 29.82 -1.96
CA GLY A 95 12.69 30.51 -0.67
C GLY A 95 13.82 31.55 -0.59
N SER A 96 14.80 31.47 -1.49
CA SER A 96 15.85 32.50 -1.66
C SER A 96 15.47 33.60 -2.65
N ALA A 97 14.50 33.33 -3.55
CA ALA A 97 14.05 34.26 -4.58
C ALA A 97 12.96 35.25 -4.10
N SER A 98 12.36 35.06 -2.93
CA SER A 98 11.29 35.92 -2.40
C SER A 98 11.75 37.33 -1.95
N ASN A 99 13.00 37.71 -2.21
CA ASN A 99 13.49 39.08 -1.98
C ASN A 99 13.73 39.90 -3.27
N LEU A 100 13.44 39.37 -4.46
CA LEU A 100 13.51 40.16 -5.69
C LEU A 100 12.20 40.09 -6.50
N SER A 101 11.67 41.29 -6.76
CA SER A 101 10.80 41.66 -7.89
C SER A 101 9.30 41.38 -7.77
N SER A 102 8.61 42.41 -7.28
CA SER A 102 7.29 42.81 -7.76
C SER A 102 7.28 42.94 -9.30
N SER A 103 6.50 42.11 -10.01
CA SER A 103 5.65 42.52 -11.15
C SER A 103 5.17 41.33 -12.00
N ASN A 104 3.84 41.30 -12.19
CA ASN A 104 3.07 40.79 -13.32
C ASN A 104 3.11 39.31 -13.74
N GLY A 105 1.90 38.72 -13.77
CA GLY A 105 1.54 37.62 -14.68
C GLY A 105 0.57 36.62 -14.06
N VAL A 106 -0.73 36.86 -14.19
CA VAL A 106 -1.78 35.87 -13.86
C VAL A 106 -1.63 34.69 -14.82
N ILE A 107 -1.31 33.51 -14.29
CA ILE A 107 -1.44 32.23 -15.02
C ILE A 107 -2.42 31.40 -14.20
N GLU A 108 -3.65 31.27 -14.69
CA GLU A 108 -4.63 30.33 -14.15
C GLU A 108 -4.15 28.90 -14.41
N THR A 109 -3.99 28.12 -13.34
CA THR A 109 -3.75 26.67 -13.42
C THR A 109 -5.10 25.93 -13.43
N PRO A 110 -5.32 24.97 -14.34
CA PRO A 110 -6.55 24.19 -14.36
C PRO A 110 -6.61 23.24 -13.15
N ALA A 111 -7.79 23.12 -12.55
CA ALA A 111 -8.05 22.28 -11.40
C ALA A 111 -7.67 20.81 -11.67
N THR A 112 -6.81 20.25 -10.82
CA THR A 112 -6.53 18.82 -10.76
C THR A 112 -7.79 18.07 -10.33
N PRO A 113 -8.25 17.04 -11.06
CA PRO A 113 -9.41 16.27 -10.63
C PRO A 113 -9.02 15.42 -9.42
N SER A 114 -9.72 15.59 -8.30
CA SER A 114 -9.62 14.73 -7.14
C SER A 114 -10.11 13.34 -7.50
N LEU A 115 -9.20 12.39 -7.69
CA LEU A 115 -9.53 10.97 -7.76
C LEU A 115 -9.84 10.48 -6.35
N GLU A 116 -11.12 10.54 -6.00
CA GLU A 116 -11.69 9.88 -4.85
C GLU A 116 -11.57 8.37 -5.07
N VAL A 117 -10.54 7.74 -4.47
CA VAL A 117 -10.49 6.29 -4.36
C VAL A 117 -11.55 5.89 -3.35
N ALA A 118 -12.74 5.59 -3.85
CA ALA A 118 -13.81 4.98 -3.09
C ALA A 118 -13.27 3.71 -2.44
N ALA A 119 -13.11 3.74 -1.12
CA ALA A 119 -12.98 2.54 -0.31
C ALA A 119 -14.33 1.80 -0.39
N VAL A 120 -14.47 0.91 -1.37
CA VAL A 120 -15.54 -0.09 -1.36
C VAL A 120 -15.20 -1.08 -0.24
N ASN A 121 -15.68 -0.76 0.96
CA ASN A 121 -15.87 -1.73 2.02
C ASN A 121 -16.99 -2.67 1.58
N GLY A 122 -16.62 -3.73 0.86
CA GLY A 122 -17.50 -4.85 0.53
C GLY A 122 -17.82 -5.66 1.78
N ASN A 123 -18.69 -5.14 2.65
CA ASN A 123 -19.37 -5.91 3.68
C ASN A 123 -20.50 -6.71 3.01
N GLY A 124 -20.16 -7.85 2.41
CA GLY A 124 -21.10 -8.81 1.84
C GLY A 124 -21.47 -9.86 2.87
N ASN A 125 -22.37 -9.51 3.79
CA ASN A 125 -23.05 -10.46 4.66
C ASN A 125 -24.01 -11.32 3.82
N GLY A 126 -23.55 -12.51 3.43
CA GLY A 126 -24.33 -13.52 2.71
C GLY A 126 -24.41 -14.80 3.53
N GLY A 127 -25.27 -14.80 4.56
CA GLY A 127 -25.65 -16.02 5.24
C GLY A 127 -26.27 -17.02 4.27
N LYS A 128 -25.65 -18.19 4.14
CA LYS A 128 -26.37 -19.41 3.77
C LYS A 128 -26.06 -20.51 4.78
N SER A 129 -27.06 -20.72 5.62
CA SER A 129 -27.33 -21.94 6.35
C SER A 129 -27.50 -23.11 5.38
N ALA A 130 -26.85 -24.24 5.67
CA ALA A 130 -27.22 -25.61 5.32
C ALA A 130 -26.19 -26.50 6.07
N THR A 131 -26.46 -27.03 7.27
CA THR A 131 -27.26 -28.24 7.51
C THR A 131 -27.45 -29.13 6.27
N LYS A 132 -26.48 -30.00 6.01
CA LYS A 132 -26.58 -31.48 6.13
C LYS A 132 -25.32 -32.13 5.57
#